data_AF-A0AAW8QXN2-F1
#
_entry.id   AF-A0AAW8QXN2-F1
#
_cell.length_a   1.000
_cell.length_b   1.000
_cell.length_c   1.000
_cell.angle_alpha   90.00
_cell.angle_beta   90.00
_cell.angle_gamma   90.00
#
_symmetry.space_group_name_H-M   'P 1'
#
loop_
_entity.id
_entity.type
_entity.pdbx_description
1 polymer ?
#
loop_
_entity_poly.entity_id
_entity_poly.type
_entity_poly.pdbx_seq_one_letter_code
_entity_poly.pdbx_strand_id
1 'polypeptide(L)'
;MSLGLMEQLTHSTVRIETDLHGGGLSTGTGFYMNFLQKQDTCIPVIVTNKHVVANAKIGRFHVTLATDEGLPERGKHQQFQFANFEQQCIKHPDPNVDLAAFLIGPLLNKIQQSGGKLFYMPLKTELIPKDEERETLSSMEDIVMIGYPNGIWDAKNNLPIIRKGITATHANVPWNGKPEFLTDIASFPGSSGSPVFLANIGGYMDNKGNTYMGSHRIRLLGIHYAGALHTASGAIQIVTAPTSNVPVPITQIPNNIGVAINSNEILGLEREVERIIAANA
;
A
#
# COMPACT_ATOMS: atom_id res chain seq x y z
N MET A 1 5.14 26.67 4.43
CA MET A 1 3.93 26.41 3.61
C MET A 1 3.42 25.02 3.95
N SER A 2 2.13 24.84 4.23
CA SER A 2 1.56 23.51 4.47
C SER A 2 1.20 22.86 3.12
N LEU A 3 1.49 21.57 2.97
CA LEU A 3 1.10 20.80 1.79
C LEU A 3 -0.42 20.60 1.77
N GLY A 4 -1.00 20.60 0.57
CA GLY A 4 -2.38 20.19 0.36
C GLY A 4 -2.63 18.75 0.81
N LEU A 5 -3.90 18.40 1.06
CA LEU A 5 -4.28 17.11 1.63
C LEU A 5 -3.86 15.91 0.75
N MET A 6 -4.12 15.99 -0.56
CA MET A 6 -3.70 14.95 -1.50
C MET A 6 -2.18 14.85 -1.62
N GLU A 7 -1.47 15.96 -1.45
CA GLU A 7 -0.02 16.03 -1.55
C GLU A 7 0.60 15.38 -0.31
N GLN A 8 -0.02 15.56 0.86
CA GLN A 8 0.36 14.82 2.07
C GLN A 8 0.14 13.31 1.87
N LEU A 9 -1.01 12.88 1.34
CA LEU A 9 -1.27 11.45 1.06
C LEU A 9 -0.30 10.88 0.02
N THR A 10 0.09 11.66 -0.98
CA THR A 10 1.09 11.26 -1.98
C THR A 10 2.43 10.94 -1.33
N HIS A 11 2.88 11.81 -0.41
CA HIS A 11 4.11 11.63 0.35
C HIS A 11 3.99 10.66 1.54
N SER A 12 2.85 10.00 1.69
CA SER A 12 2.69 8.88 2.63
C SER A 12 3.14 7.55 2.07
N THR A 13 3.41 7.47 0.76
CA THR A 13 3.80 6.21 0.09
C THR A 13 5.30 6.15 -0.20
N VAL A 14 5.81 4.93 -0.34
CA VAL A 14 7.21 4.63 -0.66
C VAL A 14 7.29 3.47 -1.63
N ARG A 15 8.16 3.58 -2.62
CA ARG A 15 8.42 2.52 -3.58
C ARG A 15 9.36 1.49 -2.96
N ILE A 16 9.00 0.22 -3.10
CA ILE A 16 9.78 -0.93 -2.67
C ILE A 16 10.23 -1.71 -3.90
N GLU A 17 11.51 -2.03 -3.97
CA GLU A 17 12.06 -2.97 -4.96
C GLU A 17 12.79 -4.09 -4.24
N THR A 18 12.59 -5.33 -4.68
CA THR A 18 13.22 -6.50 -4.06
C THR A 18 13.93 -7.37 -5.08
N ASP A 19 15.12 -7.85 -4.71
CA ASP A 19 15.81 -8.93 -5.41
C ASP A 19 15.50 -10.24 -4.67
N LEU A 20 14.94 -11.20 -5.38
CA LEU A 20 14.57 -12.50 -4.82
C LEU A 20 15.76 -13.45 -4.82
N HIS A 21 15.80 -14.42 -3.89
CA HIS A 21 16.87 -15.44 -3.85
C HIS A 21 17.01 -16.23 -5.17
N GLY A 22 15.95 -16.31 -5.99
CA GLY A 22 15.93 -16.97 -7.30
C GLY A 22 16.34 -16.10 -8.50
N GLY A 23 16.81 -14.88 -8.29
CA GLY A 23 17.29 -14.00 -9.37
C GLY A 23 16.21 -13.15 -10.07
N GLY A 24 15.00 -13.08 -9.51
CA GLY A 24 13.93 -12.20 -9.98
C GLY A 24 13.94 -10.83 -9.30
N LEU A 25 13.45 -9.81 -9.99
CA LEU A 25 13.14 -8.50 -9.42
C LEU A 25 11.63 -8.42 -9.17
N SER A 26 11.22 -7.90 -8.02
CA SER A 26 9.83 -7.55 -7.74
C SER A 26 9.73 -6.07 -7.34
N THR A 27 8.59 -5.47 -7.63
CA THR A 27 8.27 -4.10 -7.24
C THR A 27 6.97 -4.08 -6.48
N GLY A 28 6.87 -3.18 -5.51
CA GLY A 28 5.68 -3.02 -4.69
C GLY A 28 5.60 -1.62 -4.10
N THR A 29 4.50 -1.40 -3.41
CA THR A 29 4.22 -0.18 -2.69
C THR A 29 4.28 -0.45 -1.19
N GLY A 30 4.80 0.51 -0.43
CA GLY A 30 4.54 0.60 0.99
C GLY A 30 4.01 1.99 1.33
N PHE A 31 3.57 2.16 2.56
CA PHE A 31 3.20 3.46 3.10
C PHE A 31 3.68 3.63 4.52
N TYR A 32 4.07 4.86 4.85
CA TYR A 32 4.52 5.24 6.16
C TYR A 32 3.33 5.34 7.12
N MET A 33 3.47 4.76 8.31
CA MET A 33 2.46 4.83 9.35
C MET A 33 3.11 4.93 10.73
N ASN A 34 2.51 5.72 11.62
CA ASN A 34 2.91 5.78 13.03
C ASN A 34 2.12 4.73 13.81
N PHE A 35 2.83 3.75 14.34
CA PHE A 35 2.30 2.80 15.32
C PHE A 35 2.57 3.27 16.74
N LEU A 36 1.78 2.77 17.69
CA LEU A 36 1.88 2.99 19.13
C LEU A 36 2.00 4.48 19.50
N GLN A 37 1.26 5.34 18.79
CA GLN A 37 1.27 6.77 19.03
C GLN A 37 0.76 7.09 20.45
N LYS A 38 1.63 7.64 21.29
CA LYS A 38 1.34 8.12 22.64
C LYS A 38 1.91 9.53 22.80
N GLN A 39 1.05 10.54 22.85
CA GLN A 39 1.43 11.95 22.94
C GLN A 39 2.53 12.29 21.92
N ASP A 40 3.77 12.49 22.37
CA ASP A 40 4.92 12.88 21.54
C ASP A 40 5.78 11.70 21.04
N THR A 41 5.41 10.47 21.36
CA THR A 41 6.14 9.25 20.97
C THR A 41 5.34 8.40 20.01
N CYS A 42 6.03 7.78 19.05
CA CYS A 42 5.47 6.81 18.13
C CYS A 42 6.57 5.91 17.59
N ILE A 43 6.17 4.83 16.95
CA ILE A 43 7.05 3.89 16.26
C ILE A 43 6.70 3.95 14.77
N PRO A 44 7.45 4.72 13.98
CA PRO A 44 7.18 4.83 12.56
C PRO A 44 7.59 3.55 11.83
N VAL A 45 6.70 3.10 10.95
CA VAL A 45 6.85 1.87 10.15
C VAL A 45 6.52 2.15 8.69
N ILE A 46 7.00 1.29 7.80
CA ILE A 46 6.49 1.14 6.43
C ILE A 46 5.61 -0.11 6.40
N VAL A 47 4.32 0.05 6.15
CA VAL A 47 3.37 -1.05 5.95
C VAL A 47 3.34 -1.43 4.48
N THR A 48 3.32 -2.73 4.19
CA THR A 48 3.20 -3.31 2.84
C THR A 48 2.57 -4.72 2.93
N ASN A 49 2.53 -5.46 1.83
CA ASN A 49 2.08 -6.85 1.82
C ASN A 49 3.20 -7.84 2.14
N LYS A 50 2.87 -9.02 2.70
CA LYS A 50 3.86 -10.08 2.96
C LYS A 50 4.48 -10.55 1.64
N HIS A 51 3.69 -10.70 0.57
CA HIS A 51 4.21 -11.18 -0.70
C HIS A 51 5.18 -10.21 -1.39
N VAL A 52 5.13 -8.90 -1.08
CA VAL A 52 6.10 -7.90 -1.60
C VAL A 52 7.50 -8.16 -1.03
N VAL A 53 7.56 -8.60 0.23
CA VAL A 53 8.82 -8.86 0.95
C VAL A 53 9.20 -10.35 0.99
N ALA A 54 8.30 -11.24 0.57
CA ALA A 54 8.52 -12.68 0.60
C ALA A 54 9.68 -13.09 -0.31
N ASN A 55 10.56 -13.96 0.20
CA ASN A 55 11.75 -14.43 -0.49
C ASN A 55 12.73 -13.33 -0.93
N ALA A 56 12.59 -12.11 -0.39
CA ALA A 56 13.44 -10.98 -0.72
C ALA A 56 14.80 -11.09 -0.02
N LYS A 57 15.85 -11.28 -0.82
CA LYS A 57 17.24 -11.27 -0.37
C LYS A 57 17.70 -9.83 -0.12
N ILE A 58 17.40 -8.93 -1.05
CA ILE A 58 17.71 -7.51 -0.95
C ILE A 58 16.41 -6.73 -1.12
N GLY A 59 16.17 -5.74 -0.27
CA GLY A 59 15.10 -4.76 -0.42
C GLY A 59 15.67 -3.37 -0.57
N ARG A 60 15.00 -2.53 -1.35
CA ARG A 60 15.39 -1.16 -1.62
C ARG A 60 14.19 -0.24 -1.47
N PHE A 61 14.37 0.82 -0.70
CA PHE A 61 13.41 1.92 -0.61
C PHE A 61 13.91 3.11 -1.43
N HIS A 62 13.03 3.69 -2.25
CA HIS A 62 13.28 4.96 -2.90
C HIS A 62 12.59 6.08 -2.14
N VAL A 63 13.38 7.00 -1.58
CA VAL A 63 12.90 8.00 -0.63
C VAL A 63 13.23 9.41 -1.07
N THR A 64 12.32 10.35 -0.80
CA THR A 64 12.53 11.78 -1.06
C THR A 64 13.27 12.40 0.12
N LEU A 65 14.21 13.29 -0.16
CA LEU A 65 14.92 14.04 0.87
C LEU A 65 14.18 15.33 1.22
N ALA A 66 14.34 15.77 2.47
CA ALA A 66 13.79 17.04 2.95
C ALA A 66 14.77 18.19 2.71
N THR A 67 14.24 19.35 2.35
CA THR A 67 14.98 20.62 2.45
C THR A 67 15.22 20.99 3.92
N ASP A 68 16.03 22.01 4.19
CA ASP A 68 16.23 22.49 5.56
C ASP A 68 14.97 23.08 6.20
N GLU A 69 14.00 23.50 5.39
CA GLU A 69 12.67 23.94 5.83
C GLU A 69 11.69 22.76 6.07
N GLY A 70 12.14 21.51 5.92
CA GLY A 70 11.31 20.33 6.13
C GLY A 70 10.29 20.07 5.02
N LEU A 71 10.53 20.58 3.81
CA LEU A 71 9.68 20.37 2.63
C LEU A 71 10.28 19.30 1.69
N PRO A 72 9.48 18.68 0.81
CA PRO A 72 10.02 17.71 -0.15
C PRO A 72 10.96 18.42 -1.12
N GLU A 73 12.22 17.98 -1.16
CA GLU A 73 13.18 18.51 -2.11
C GLU A 73 12.98 17.84 -3.48
N ARG A 74 12.20 18.50 -4.34
CA ARG A 74 11.87 17.99 -5.67
C ARG A 74 13.12 17.65 -6.47
N GLY A 75 13.16 16.45 -7.03
CA GLY A 75 14.31 15.96 -7.79
C GLY A 75 15.43 15.36 -6.94
N LYS A 76 15.39 15.52 -5.60
CA LYS A 76 16.36 14.88 -4.70
C LYS A 76 15.71 13.70 -3.99
N HIS A 77 15.97 12.52 -4.53
CA HIS A 77 15.63 11.25 -3.92
C HIS A 77 16.84 10.33 -3.91
N GLN A 78 16.85 9.39 -2.97
CA GLN A 78 17.92 8.40 -2.82
C GLN A 78 17.34 7.01 -2.64
N GLN A 79 18.14 6.01 -2.99
CA GLN A 79 17.81 4.61 -2.82
C GLN A 79 18.64 4.03 -1.67
N PHE A 80 17.99 3.33 -0.75
CA PHE A 80 18.67 2.66 0.37
C PHE A 80 18.38 1.17 0.35
N GLN A 81 19.45 0.38 0.35
CA GLN A 81 19.38 -1.09 0.31
C GLN A 81 19.55 -1.75 1.69
N PHE A 82 18.87 -2.88 1.84
CA PHE A 82 18.86 -3.73 3.03
C PHE A 82 19.03 -5.19 2.58
N ALA A 83 20.05 -5.87 3.11
CA ALA A 83 20.25 -7.31 2.90
C ALA A 83 19.41 -8.11 3.90
N ASN A 84 19.09 -9.36 3.59
CA ASN A 84 18.20 -10.20 4.41
C ASN A 84 16.87 -9.49 4.68
N PHE A 85 16.28 -8.91 3.63
CA PHE A 85 15.20 -7.96 3.76
C PHE A 85 13.94 -8.57 4.36
N GLU A 86 13.57 -9.77 3.93
CA GLU A 86 12.42 -10.48 4.49
C GLU A 86 12.53 -10.67 6.01
N GLN A 87 13.73 -10.97 6.52
CA GLN A 87 13.96 -11.18 7.96
C GLN A 87 13.89 -9.88 8.77
N GLN A 88 13.98 -8.71 8.13
CA GLN A 88 13.83 -7.41 8.78
C GLN A 88 12.37 -6.94 8.84
N CYS A 89 11.45 -7.66 8.20
CA CYS A 89 10.03 -7.32 8.18
C CYS A 89 9.26 -8.12 9.24
N ILE A 90 8.41 -7.43 9.99
CA ILE A 90 7.47 -8.00 10.93
C ILE A 90 6.21 -8.38 10.16
N LYS A 91 5.86 -9.66 10.15
CA LYS A 91 4.68 -10.19 9.44
C LYS A 91 3.46 -10.15 10.35
N HIS A 92 2.28 -9.91 9.79
CA HIS A 92 1.02 -10.00 10.53
C HIS A 92 0.87 -11.41 11.16
N PRO A 93 0.45 -11.51 12.43
CA PRO A 93 0.41 -12.78 13.16
C PRO A 93 -0.57 -13.79 12.56
N ASP A 94 -1.71 -13.34 12.01
CA ASP A 94 -2.58 -14.20 11.21
C ASP A 94 -1.92 -14.54 9.87
N PRO A 95 -1.65 -15.82 9.55
CA PRO A 95 -1.06 -16.23 8.28
C PRO A 95 -1.92 -15.89 7.05
N ASN A 96 -3.23 -15.75 7.21
CA ASN A 96 -4.17 -15.45 6.12
C ASN A 96 -4.24 -13.95 5.77
N VAL A 97 -3.70 -13.09 6.62
CA VAL A 97 -3.66 -11.64 6.39
C VAL A 97 -2.32 -11.28 5.76
N ASP A 98 -2.35 -10.81 4.52
CA ASP A 98 -1.15 -10.50 3.74
C ASP A 98 -0.60 -9.09 4.04
N LEU A 99 -0.26 -8.83 5.31
CA LEU A 99 0.37 -7.58 5.76
C LEU A 99 1.73 -7.81 6.43
N ALA A 100 2.65 -6.88 6.20
CA ALA A 100 3.95 -6.81 6.86
C ALA A 100 4.34 -5.35 7.14
N ALA A 101 5.21 -5.16 8.14
CA ALA A 101 5.75 -3.86 8.52
C ALA A 101 7.29 -3.91 8.54
N PHE A 102 7.93 -2.83 8.11
CA PHE A 102 9.35 -2.57 8.29
C PHE A 102 9.52 -1.39 9.24
N LEU A 103 10.26 -1.56 10.34
CA LEU A 103 10.57 -0.46 11.25
C LEU A 103 11.50 0.53 10.56
N ILE A 104 11.17 1.84 10.51
CA ILE A 104 11.97 2.77 9.69
C ILE A 104 13.30 3.19 10.33
N GLY A 105 13.57 2.85 11.59
CA GLY A 105 14.78 3.25 12.31
C GLY A 105 16.09 2.97 11.53
N PRO A 106 16.33 1.75 11.03
CA PRO A 106 17.48 1.44 10.17
C PRO A 106 17.58 2.29 8.90
N LEU A 107 16.44 2.69 8.32
CA LEU A 107 16.39 3.57 7.16
C LEU A 107 16.75 5.01 7.51
N LEU A 108 16.20 5.54 8.61
CA LEU A 108 16.56 6.86 9.13
C LEU A 108 18.07 6.96 9.40
N ASN A 109 18.66 5.93 10.02
CA ASN A 109 20.09 5.88 10.30
C ASN A 109 20.93 5.96 9.02
N LYS A 110 20.56 5.20 7.97
CA LYS A 110 21.27 5.22 6.69
C LYS A 110 21.16 6.58 5.98
N ILE A 111 19.99 7.23 6.04
CA ILE A 111 19.75 8.56 5.46
C ILE A 111 20.58 9.62 6.20
N GLN A 112 20.61 9.57 7.53
CA GLN A 112 21.42 10.49 8.32
C GLN A 112 22.93 10.32 8.01
N GLN A 113 23.39 9.08 7.83
CA GLN A 113 24.77 8.79 7.44
C GLN A 113 25.13 9.31 6.04
N SER A 114 24.17 9.43 5.11
CA SER A 114 24.38 10.06 3.80
C SER A 114 24.35 11.59 3.84
N GLY A 115 24.12 12.19 5.01
CA GLY A 115 23.96 13.63 5.21
C GLY A 115 22.59 14.16 4.81
N GLY A 116 21.62 13.27 4.53
CA GLY A 116 20.25 13.63 4.17
C GLY A 116 19.31 13.67 5.37
N LYS A 117 18.09 14.17 5.11
CA LYS A 117 16.94 14.07 6.01
C LYS A 117 15.79 13.42 5.23
N LEU A 118 15.10 12.45 5.81
CA LEU A 118 13.96 11.80 5.15
C LEU A 118 12.78 12.77 5.10
N PHE A 119 12.21 12.98 3.91
CA PHE A 119 10.90 13.59 3.77
C PHE A 119 9.82 12.52 3.59
N TYR A 120 8.85 12.50 4.49
CA TYR A 120 7.70 11.60 4.44
C TYR A 120 6.54 12.16 5.26
N MET A 121 5.32 11.76 4.92
CA MET A 121 4.09 12.12 5.65
C MET A 121 3.45 10.86 6.21
N PRO A 122 3.79 10.43 7.44
CA PRO A 122 3.24 9.20 7.98
C PRO A 122 1.74 9.33 8.21
N LEU A 123 1.02 8.28 7.82
CA LEU A 123 -0.37 8.09 8.23
C LEU A 123 -0.41 7.82 9.73
N LYS A 124 -1.54 8.12 10.35
CA LYS A 124 -1.78 7.77 11.76
C LYS A 124 -2.89 6.75 11.87
N THR A 125 -2.88 5.93 12.90
CA THR A 125 -3.89 4.87 13.09
C THR A 125 -5.30 5.44 13.30
N GLU A 126 -5.44 6.71 13.67
CA GLU A 126 -6.74 7.40 13.73
C GLU A 126 -7.40 7.60 12.36
N LEU A 127 -6.66 7.41 11.25
CA LEU A 127 -7.26 7.35 9.91
C LEU A 127 -7.98 6.04 9.64
N ILE A 128 -7.78 5.00 10.45
CA ILE A 128 -8.54 3.75 10.36
C ILE A 128 -9.95 4.01 10.90
N PRO A 129 -11.02 3.79 10.12
CA PRO A 129 -12.38 3.97 10.58
C PRO A 129 -12.68 3.13 11.83
N LYS A 130 -13.29 3.76 12.84
CA LYS A 130 -13.87 3.05 13.99
C LYS A 130 -15.15 2.34 13.58
N ASP A 131 -15.54 1.30 14.31
CA ASP A 131 -16.71 0.46 13.98
C ASP A 131 -17.99 1.30 13.73
N GLU A 132 -18.28 2.28 14.59
CA GLU A 132 -19.40 3.21 14.43
C GLU A 132 -19.37 3.98 13.10
N GLU A 133 -18.18 4.43 12.66
CA GLU A 133 -18.03 5.12 11.37
C GLU A 133 -18.20 4.15 10.21
N ARG A 134 -17.71 2.91 10.36
CA ARG A 134 -17.84 1.86 9.33
C ARG A 134 -19.29 1.48 9.08
N GLU A 135 -20.13 1.53 10.10
CA GLU A 135 -21.58 1.31 10.00
C GLU A 135 -22.29 2.40 9.19
N THR A 136 -21.67 3.56 8.99
CA THR A 136 -22.23 4.66 8.16
C THR A 136 -21.80 4.59 6.69
N LEU A 137 -20.89 3.67 6.35
CA LEU A 137 -20.39 3.53 4.99
C LEU A 137 -21.50 3.05 4.06
N SER A 138 -21.50 3.60 2.85
CA SER A 138 -22.29 3.08 1.74
C SER A 138 -21.66 1.80 1.18
N SER A 139 -22.46 1.02 0.44
CA SER A 139 -21.92 -0.10 -0.36
C SER A 139 -20.96 0.40 -1.45
N MET A 140 -21.17 1.63 -1.92
CA MET A 140 -20.36 2.30 -2.92
C MET A 140 -19.79 3.59 -2.34
N GLU A 141 -18.48 3.60 -2.09
CA GLU A 141 -17.71 4.74 -1.59
C GLU A 141 -16.69 5.19 -2.65
N ASP A 142 -16.50 6.50 -2.80
CA ASP A 142 -15.41 7.08 -3.59
C ASP A 142 -14.06 6.78 -2.91
N ILE A 143 -13.16 6.14 -3.65
CA ILE A 143 -11.84 5.76 -3.14
C ILE A 143 -10.71 6.30 -4.01
N VAL A 144 -9.57 6.53 -3.35
CA VAL A 144 -8.29 6.87 -3.98
C VAL A 144 -7.24 5.86 -3.54
N MET A 145 -6.52 5.29 -4.50
CA MET A 145 -5.38 4.41 -4.26
C MET A 145 -4.11 5.10 -4.76
N ILE A 146 -3.06 5.07 -3.94
CA ILE A 146 -1.78 5.74 -4.25
C ILE A 146 -0.67 4.69 -4.17
N GLY A 147 0.12 4.56 -5.23
CA GLY A 147 1.22 3.60 -5.24
C GLY A 147 2.00 3.56 -6.55
N TYR A 148 2.66 2.44 -6.82
CA TYR A 148 3.65 2.30 -7.91
C TYR A 148 3.28 1.17 -8.89
N PRO A 149 2.12 1.24 -9.56
CA PRO A 149 1.61 0.20 -10.46
C PRO A 149 2.55 -0.05 -11.63
N ASN A 150 2.80 -1.31 -11.96
CA ASN A 150 3.75 -1.81 -12.97
C ASN A 150 5.16 -1.22 -12.85
N GLY A 151 5.54 -0.77 -11.65
CA GLY A 151 6.76 -0.01 -11.45
C GLY A 151 6.76 1.37 -12.11
N ILE A 152 5.63 1.83 -12.65
CA ILE A 152 5.44 3.17 -13.21
C ILE A 152 5.39 4.18 -12.06
N TRP A 153 6.16 5.24 -12.21
CA TRP A 153 6.28 6.33 -11.26
C TRP A 153 7.00 7.51 -11.91
N ASP A 154 6.94 8.69 -11.30
CA ASP A 154 7.79 9.80 -11.70
C ASP A 154 9.20 9.58 -11.14
N ALA A 155 10.06 8.92 -11.92
CA ALA A 155 11.43 8.63 -11.52
C ALA A 155 12.28 9.87 -11.27
N LYS A 156 11.93 11.02 -11.86
CA LYS A 156 12.68 12.26 -11.67
C LYS A 156 12.33 12.91 -10.33
N ASN A 157 11.06 12.93 -9.96
CA ASN A 157 10.59 13.62 -8.76
C ASN A 157 10.26 12.68 -7.58
N ASN A 158 10.39 11.37 -7.76
CA ASN A 158 9.99 10.33 -6.80
C ASN A 158 8.53 10.47 -6.36
N LEU A 159 7.60 10.51 -7.33
CA LEU A 159 6.16 10.61 -7.06
C LEU A 159 5.41 9.34 -7.50
N PRO A 160 4.45 8.87 -6.70
CA PRO A 160 3.60 7.73 -7.01
C PRO A 160 2.54 8.09 -8.07
N ILE A 161 1.81 7.06 -8.50
CA ILE A 161 0.61 7.19 -9.33
C ILE A 161 -0.62 7.20 -8.43
N ILE A 162 -1.51 8.17 -8.65
CA ILE A 162 -2.80 8.29 -7.99
C ILE A 162 -3.86 7.69 -8.91
N ARG A 163 -4.71 6.81 -8.36
CA ARG A 163 -5.85 6.22 -9.05
C ARG A 163 -7.12 6.49 -8.26
N LYS A 164 -8.20 6.81 -8.95
CA LYS A 164 -9.54 6.97 -8.35
C LYS A 164 -10.45 5.84 -8.82
N GLY A 165 -11.31 5.37 -7.93
CA GLY A 165 -12.29 4.32 -8.20
C GLY A 165 -13.39 4.31 -7.14
N ILE A 166 -14.08 3.18 -7.01
CA ILE A 166 -15.11 2.97 -5.97
C ILE A 166 -14.89 1.67 -5.21
N THR A 167 -15.50 1.52 -4.04
CA THR A 167 -15.71 0.18 -3.47
C THR A 167 -16.69 -0.60 -4.34
N ALA A 168 -16.30 -1.79 -4.77
CA ALA A 168 -17.14 -2.70 -5.55
C ALA A 168 -17.97 -3.63 -4.65
N THR A 169 -17.56 -3.80 -3.39
CA THR A 169 -18.35 -4.43 -2.33
C THR A 169 -18.29 -3.60 -1.06
N HIS A 170 -19.23 -3.81 -0.15
CA HIS A 170 -19.29 -3.07 1.11
C HIS A 170 -18.02 -3.28 1.95
N ALA A 171 -17.26 -2.21 2.24
CA ALA A 171 -15.96 -2.29 2.91
C ALA A 171 -16.04 -2.75 4.39
N ASN A 172 -17.23 -2.69 5.00
CA ASN A 172 -17.47 -3.23 6.35
C ASN A 172 -17.97 -4.68 6.38
N VAL A 173 -18.19 -5.33 5.23
CA VAL A 173 -18.70 -6.71 5.17
C VAL A 173 -17.58 -7.65 4.73
N PRO A 174 -17.22 -8.69 5.51
CA PRO A 174 -16.21 -9.65 5.12
C PRO A 174 -16.53 -10.31 3.78
N TRP A 175 -15.69 -10.09 2.77
CA TRP A 175 -15.87 -10.73 1.46
C TRP A 175 -15.50 -12.22 1.54
N ASN A 176 -16.47 -13.10 1.27
CA ASN A 176 -16.32 -14.55 1.40
C ASN A 176 -15.77 -15.01 2.76
N GLY A 177 -16.12 -14.30 3.84
CA GLY A 177 -15.67 -14.61 5.20
C GLY A 177 -14.23 -14.17 5.52
N LYS A 178 -13.54 -13.51 4.59
CA LYS A 178 -12.21 -12.92 4.80
C LYS A 178 -12.32 -11.43 5.15
N PRO A 179 -11.35 -10.86 5.90
CA PRO A 179 -11.31 -9.43 6.21
C PRO A 179 -10.89 -8.60 4.98
N GLU A 180 -11.63 -8.75 3.89
CA GLU A 180 -11.33 -8.21 2.57
C GLU A 180 -12.58 -7.55 1.98
N PHE A 181 -12.36 -6.65 1.01
CA PHE A 181 -13.40 -6.10 0.16
C PHE A 181 -12.87 -5.86 -1.25
N LEU A 182 -13.78 -5.79 -2.22
CA LEU A 182 -13.45 -5.53 -3.61
C LEU A 182 -13.53 -4.04 -3.92
N THR A 183 -12.68 -3.62 -4.84
CA THR A 183 -12.60 -2.25 -5.35
C THR A 183 -12.70 -2.28 -6.87
N ASP A 184 -13.52 -1.41 -7.46
CA ASP A 184 -13.47 -1.13 -8.90
C ASP A 184 -12.45 -0.02 -9.12
N ILE A 185 -11.21 -0.45 -9.32
CA ILE A 185 -10.07 0.41 -9.55
C ILE A 185 -9.04 -0.38 -10.32
N ALA A 186 -8.49 0.24 -11.36
CA ALA A 186 -7.54 -0.43 -12.22
C ALA A 186 -6.31 -0.90 -11.41
N SER A 187 -6.22 -2.23 -11.24
CA SER A 187 -5.22 -2.93 -10.45
C SER A 187 -4.20 -3.57 -11.39
N PHE A 188 -2.93 -3.36 -11.08
CA PHE A 188 -1.81 -3.86 -11.87
C PHE A 188 -0.73 -4.41 -10.92
N PRO A 189 0.10 -5.36 -11.38
CA PRO A 189 1.29 -5.79 -10.64
C PRO A 189 2.08 -4.58 -10.11
N GLY A 190 2.60 -4.61 -8.88
CA GLY A 190 3.29 -3.46 -8.26
C GLY A 190 2.38 -2.47 -7.52
N SER A 191 1.05 -2.52 -7.72
CA SER A 191 0.09 -1.83 -6.85
C SER A 191 -0.01 -2.47 -5.46
N SER A 192 0.49 -3.70 -5.28
CA SER A 192 0.47 -4.38 -3.98
C SER A 192 1.12 -3.54 -2.89
N GLY A 193 0.41 -3.38 -1.78
CA GLY A 193 0.77 -2.61 -0.60
C GLY A 193 0.33 -1.16 -0.67
N SER A 194 -0.38 -0.75 -1.74
CA SER A 194 -0.92 0.60 -1.85
C SER A 194 -2.03 0.82 -0.82
N PRO A 195 -2.00 1.94 -0.07
CA PRO A 195 -3.14 2.33 0.75
C PRO A 195 -4.33 2.71 -0.14
N VAL A 196 -5.51 2.26 0.27
CA VAL A 196 -6.81 2.60 -0.32
C VAL A 196 -7.55 3.51 0.64
N PHE A 197 -7.68 4.77 0.25
CA PHE A 197 -8.35 5.79 1.04
C PHE A 197 -9.80 5.96 0.58
N LEU A 198 -10.74 6.05 1.52
CA LEU A 198 -11.95 6.82 1.30
C LEU A 198 -11.53 8.28 1.24
N ALA A 199 -11.84 8.97 0.14
CA ALA A 199 -11.39 10.34 -0.07
C ALA A 199 -12.52 11.22 -0.63
N ASN A 200 -13.42 11.64 0.25
CA ASN A 200 -14.49 12.58 -0.09
C ASN A 200 -14.04 14.00 0.24
N ILE A 201 -13.79 14.80 -0.79
CA ILE A 201 -13.28 16.16 -0.65
C ILE A 201 -14.39 17.15 -1.02
N GLY A 202 -14.91 17.90 -0.05
CA GLY A 202 -15.89 18.97 -0.29
C GLY A 202 -17.36 18.55 -0.10
N GLY A 203 -17.61 17.25 0.09
CA GLY A 203 -18.88 16.74 0.59
C GLY A 203 -19.06 15.25 0.35
N TYR A 204 -20.04 14.64 1.03
CA TYR A 204 -20.41 13.23 0.86
C TYR A 204 -21.84 12.93 1.30
N MET A 205 -22.32 11.73 0.96
CA MET A 205 -23.58 11.17 1.45
C MET A 205 -23.28 9.91 2.28
N ASP A 206 -23.97 9.73 3.40
CA ASP A 206 -23.89 8.48 4.18
C ASP A 206 -24.88 7.42 3.67
N ASN A 207 -24.85 6.23 4.26
CA ASN A 207 -25.76 5.15 3.90
C ASN A 207 -27.24 5.38 4.28
N LYS A 208 -27.55 6.42 5.06
CA LYS A 208 -28.91 6.84 5.41
C LYS A 208 -29.44 7.94 4.48
N GLY A 209 -28.63 8.39 3.53
CA GLY A 209 -28.97 9.48 2.61
C GLY A 209 -28.73 10.88 3.18
N ASN A 210 -28.10 11.02 4.35
CA ASN A 210 -27.73 12.31 4.89
C ASN A 210 -26.60 12.91 4.05
N THR A 211 -26.75 14.17 3.65
CA THR A 211 -25.77 14.88 2.83
C THR A 211 -24.96 15.85 3.67
N TYR A 212 -23.64 15.74 3.59
CA TYR A 212 -22.68 16.58 4.30
C TYR A 212 -21.93 17.45 3.30
N MET A 213 -22.26 18.74 3.21
CA MET A 213 -21.59 19.69 2.30
C MET A 213 -20.45 20.43 3.01
N GLY A 214 -19.35 20.70 2.30
CA GLY A 214 -18.19 21.45 2.82
C GLY A 214 -17.33 20.68 3.83
N SER A 215 -17.64 19.41 4.08
CA SER A 215 -16.85 18.53 4.94
C SER A 215 -15.93 17.63 4.10
N HIS A 216 -14.82 17.22 4.70
CA HIS A 216 -13.90 16.24 4.11
C HIS A 216 -13.94 14.96 4.92
N ARG A 217 -14.10 13.81 4.26
CA ARG A 217 -14.01 12.49 4.88
C ARG A 217 -12.84 11.76 4.26
N ILE A 218 -11.74 11.67 5.00
CA ILE A 218 -10.57 10.88 4.63
C ILE A 218 -10.33 9.80 5.65
N ARG A 219 -10.30 8.56 5.18
CA ARG A 219 -10.02 7.37 5.99
C ARG A 219 -9.22 6.36 5.19
N LEU A 220 -8.37 5.61 5.85
CA LEU A 220 -7.72 4.43 5.28
C LEU A 220 -8.69 3.25 5.37
N LEU A 221 -9.29 2.84 4.25
CA LEU A 221 -10.23 1.71 4.23
C LEU A 221 -9.53 0.36 4.14
N GLY A 222 -8.39 0.32 3.46
CA GLY A 222 -7.68 -0.92 3.27
C GLY A 222 -6.33 -0.79 2.59
N ILE A 223 -5.72 -1.95 2.35
CA ILE A 223 -4.43 -2.11 1.68
C ILE A 223 -4.65 -3.02 0.48
N HIS A 224 -4.37 -2.52 -0.72
CA HIS A 224 -4.50 -3.29 -1.94
C HIS A 224 -3.47 -4.42 -1.98
N TYR A 225 -3.89 -5.67 -2.25
CA TYR A 225 -2.97 -6.82 -2.25
C TYR A 225 -3.07 -7.71 -3.49
N ALA A 226 -4.19 -7.72 -4.20
CA ALA A 226 -4.37 -8.54 -5.40
C ALA A 226 -5.29 -7.85 -6.42
N GLY A 227 -5.06 -8.13 -7.70
CA GLY A 227 -6.00 -7.82 -8.78
C GLY A 227 -6.63 -9.10 -9.31
N ALA A 228 -7.92 -9.08 -9.64
CA ALA A 228 -8.53 -10.18 -10.36
C ALA A 228 -8.08 -10.11 -11.84
N LEU A 229 -7.52 -11.19 -12.34
CA LEU A 229 -7.08 -11.28 -13.74
C LEU A 229 -8.11 -12.10 -14.51
N HIS A 230 -8.64 -11.55 -15.61
CA HIS A 230 -9.38 -12.35 -16.56
C HIS A 230 -8.40 -12.92 -17.57
N THR A 231 -8.18 -14.24 -17.53
CA THR A 231 -7.51 -14.93 -18.63
C THR A 231 -8.50 -15.02 -19.78
N ALA A 232 -8.26 -14.31 -20.88
CA ALA A 232 -8.97 -14.57 -22.12
C ALA A 232 -8.48 -15.91 -22.68
N SER A 233 -9.00 -17.04 -22.17
CA SER A 233 -8.74 -18.34 -22.78
C SER A 233 -9.45 -18.38 -24.13
N GLY A 234 -8.77 -17.97 -25.20
CA GLY A 234 -9.13 -18.40 -26.54
C GLY A 234 -8.85 -19.89 -26.62
N ALA A 235 -9.86 -20.74 -26.39
CA ALA A 235 -9.71 -22.19 -26.46
C ALA A 235 -9.13 -22.56 -27.84
N ILE A 236 -7.95 -23.19 -27.85
CA ILE A 236 -7.39 -23.78 -29.07
C ILE A 236 -7.84 -25.23 -29.12
N GLN A 237 -8.68 -25.54 -30.11
CA GLN A 237 -8.97 -26.92 -30.52
C GLN A 237 -7.68 -27.50 -31.13
N ILE A 238 -7.17 -28.58 -30.56
CA ILE A 238 -6.00 -29.29 -31.08
C ILE A 238 -6.39 -29.90 -32.43
N VAL A 239 -5.87 -29.34 -33.53
CA VAL A 239 -5.78 -30.06 -34.80
C VAL A 239 -4.38 -30.65 -34.84
N THR A 240 -4.29 -31.97 -34.72
CA THR A 240 -3.03 -32.73 -34.70
C THR A 240 -2.20 -32.47 -35.94
N ALA A 241 -1.03 -31.84 -35.78
CA ALA A 241 0.12 -31.99 -36.67
C ALA A 241 1.42 -31.89 -35.85
N PRO A 242 2.48 -32.66 -36.19
CA PRO A 242 3.62 -32.88 -35.31
C PRO A 242 4.58 -31.69 -35.31
N THR A 243 5.27 -31.49 -34.19
CA THR A 243 6.52 -30.70 -34.05
C THR A 243 6.43 -29.19 -34.31
N SER A 244 5.86 -28.44 -33.36
CA SER A 244 6.44 -27.13 -32.99
C SER A 244 5.99 -26.74 -31.56
N ASN A 245 6.94 -26.62 -30.63
CA ASN A 245 6.70 -25.92 -29.37
C ASN A 245 6.69 -24.42 -29.66
N VAL A 246 5.56 -23.89 -30.12
CA VAL A 246 5.35 -22.45 -30.24
C VAL A 246 4.88 -21.93 -28.89
N PRO A 247 5.63 -21.04 -28.21
CA PRO A 247 5.13 -20.35 -27.03
C PRO A 247 3.92 -19.49 -27.44
N VAL A 248 2.74 -19.82 -26.92
CA VAL A 248 1.54 -19.01 -27.14
C VAL A 248 1.53 -17.89 -26.10
N PRO A 249 1.51 -16.60 -26.51
CA PRO A 249 1.37 -15.51 -25.55
C PRO A 249 -0.05 -15.55 -24.95
N ILE A 250 -0.15 -15.82 -23.65
CA ILE A 250 -1.40 -15.66 -22.90
C ILE A 250 -1.54 -14.17 -22.57
N THR A 251 -2.41 -13.47 -23.28
CA THR A 251 -2.75 -12.08 -22.95
C THR A 251 -3.74 -12.08 -21.79
N GLN A 252 -3.31 -11.60 -20.63
CA GLN A 252 -4.19 -11.34 -19.49
C GLN A 252 -4.82 -9.96 -19.66
N ILE A 253 -6.14 -9.89 -19.56
CA ILE A 253 -6.86 -8.61 -19.59
C ILE A 253 -7.23 -8.30 -18.14
N PRO A 254 -6.72 -7.20 -17.55
CA PRO A 254 -7.15 -6.76 -16.23
C PRO A 254 -8.64 -6.45 -16.27
N ASN A 255 -9.40 -6.99 -15.31
CA ASN A 255 -10.84 -6.70 -15.20
C ASN A 255 -11.13 -5.46 -14.33
N ASN A 256 -10.08 -4.72 -13.95
CA ASN A 256 -10.12 -3.55 -13.07
C ASN A 256 -10.73 -3.81 -11.66
N ILE A 257 -10.82 -5.07 -11.23
CA ILE A 257 -11.21 -5.40 -9.87
C ILE A 257 -9.97 -5.63 -9.02
N GLY A 258 -9.83 -4.81 -7.99
CA GLY A 258 -8.86 -4.98 -6.92
C GLY A 258 -9.47 -5.67 -5.70
N VAL A 259 -8.62 -6.34 -4.94
CA VAL A 259 -8.92 -6.88 -3.61
C VAL A 259 -8.08 -6.12 -2.59
N ALA A 260 -8.73 -5.59 -1.57
CA ALA A 260 -8.09 -4.86 -0.49
C ALA A 260 -8.32 -5.56 0.85
N ILE A 261 -7.26 -5.67 1.64
CA ILE A 261 -7.32 -6.10 3.04
C ILE A 261 -7.92 -4.96 3.84
N ASN A 262 -8.85 -5.26 4.73
CA ASN A 262 -9.45 -4.28 5.62
C ASN A 262 -8.39 -3.61 6.51
N SER A 263 -8.41 -2.28 6.61
CA SER A 263 -7.43 -1.53 7.39
C SER A 263 -7.45 -1.85 8.89
N ASN A 264 -8.51 -2.42 9.43
CA ASN A 264 -8.56 -2.90 10.82
C ASN A 264 -7.46 -3.94 11.12
N GLU A 265 -7.03 -4.72 10.12
CA GLU A 265 -5.96 -5.71 10.26
C GLU A 265 -4.59 -5.06 10.55
N ILE A 266 -4.42 -3.76 10.27
CA ILE A 266 -3.22 -3.01 10.68
C ILE A 266 -3.09 -3.00 12.21
N LEU A 267 -4.20 -2.97 12.96
CA LEU A 267 -4.17 -2.98 14.42
C LEU A 267 -3.66 -4.32 14.98
N GLY A 268 -3.86 -5.42 14.24
CA GLY A 268 -3.26 -6.72 14.55
C GLY A 268 -1.74 -6.71 14.32
N LEU A 269 -1.30 -6.07 13.24
CA LEU A 269 0.12 -5.87 12.95
C LEU A 269 0.81 -4.97 13.98
N GLU A 270 0.15 -3.88 14.39
CA GLU A 270 0.64 -2.95 15.41
C GLU A 270 0.88 -3.64 16.76
N ARG A 271 -0.03 -4.51 17.20
CA ARG A 271 0.14 -5.34 18.40
C ARG A 271 1.34 -6.28 18.31
N GLU A 272 1.59 -6.85 17.14
CA GLU A 272 2.76 -7.72 16.95
C GLU A 272 4.07 -6.93 16.99
N VAL A 273 4.07 -5.70 16.45
CA VAL A 273 5.20 -4.77 16.61
C VAL A 273 5.44 -4.44 18.08
N GLU A 274 4.39 -4.13 18.85
CA GLU A 274 4.50 -3.90 20.30
C GLU A 274 5.11 -5.10 21.02
N ARG A 275 4.65 -6.31 20.71
CA ARG A 275 5.16 -7.56 21.29
C ARG A 275 6.65 -7.75 21.03
N ILE A 276 7.10 -7.55 19.79
CA ILE A 276 8.50 -7.74 19.40
C ILE A 276 9.39 -6.69 20.06
N ILE A 277 8.93 -5.44 20.16
CA ILE A 277 9.72 -4.37 20.80
C ILE A 277 9.83 -4.60 22.30
N ALA A 278 8.73 -4.99 22.96
CA ALA A 278 8.76 -5.35 24.38
C ALA A 278 9.67 -6.55 24.68
N ALA A 279 9.82 -7.50 23.75
CA ALA A 279 10.72 -8.64 23.90
C ALA A 279 12.21 -8.32 23.72
N ASN A 280 12.53 -7.19 23.07
CA ASN A 280 13.89 -6.74 22.81
C ASN A 280 14.34 -5.58 23.73
N ALA A 281 13.46 -5.12 24.62
CA ALA A 281 13.72 -4.08 25.63
C ALA A 281 14.26 -4.70 26.93
#